data_AF-A0A1J5C276-F1
#
_entry.id   AF-A0A1J5C276-F1
#
_cell.length_a   1.000
_cell.length_b   1.000
_cell.length_c   1.000
_cell.angle_alpha   90.00
_cell.angle_beta   90.00
_cell.angle_gamma   90.00
#
_symmetry.space_group_name_H-M   'P 1'
#
loop_
_entity.id
_entity.type
_entity.pdbx_description
1 polymer ?
#
loop_
_entity_poly.entity_id
_entity_poly.type
_entity_poly.pdbx_seq_one_letter_code
_entity_poly.pdbx_strand_id
1 'polypeptide(L)'
;MKTLFIAAALVATSFAASADHKDYSRQAEASGPGKTRAEVIAELQVAKAAGLIQISDSEMRQAEQRNRMQSSSSLTRQQVEQEVVALREKGELEIHGGN
;
A
#
# COMPACT_ATOMS: atom_id res chain seq x y z
N MET A 1 -40.30 -34.66 28.10
CA MET A 1 -39.45 -35.24 27.02
C MET A 1 -39.91 -34.70 25.68
N LYS A 2 -38.95 -34.50 24.75
CA LYS A 2 -39.08 -34.03 23.35
C LYS A 2 -39.22 -32.50 23.19
N THR A 3 -38.49 -31.78 22.35
CA THR A 3 -37.19 -31.89 21.65
C THR A 3 -36.99 -30.50 21.03
N LEU A 4 -35.81 -29.92 21.20
CA LEU A 4 -35.33 -28.73 20.48
C LEU A 4 -35.39 -28.97 18.96
N PHE A 5 -35.61 -27.94 18.12
CA PHE A 5 -34.79 -27.69 16.92
C PHE A 5 -34.90 -26.22 16.48
N ILE A 6 -33.76 -25.55 16.53
CA ILE A 6 -33.49 -24.20 16.02
C ILE A 6 -33.30 -24.32 14.51
N ALA A 7 -34.08 -23.56 13.72
CA ALA A 7 -33.83 -23.42 12.28
C ALA A 7 -33.55 -21.94 11.98
N ALA A 8 -32.32 -21.51 12.26
CA ALA A 8 -31.78 -20.27 11.75
C ALA A 8 -31.51 -20.45 10.25
N ALA A 9 -32.47 -20.11 9.40
CA ALA A 9 -32.27 -20.01 7.97
C ALA A 9 -31.54 -18.70 7.65
N LEU A 10 -30.22 -18.72 7.72
CA LEU A 10 -29.38 -17.62 7.24
C LEU A 10 -29.41 -17.65 5.70
N VAL A 11 -30.30 -16.85 5.10
CA VAL A 11 -30.34 -16.65 3.66
C VAL A 11 -29.05 -15.95 3.25
N ALA A 12 -28.14 -16.71 2.64
CA ALA A 12 -26.98 -16.17 1.98
C ALA A 12 -27.44 -15.43 0.72
N THR A 13 -27.68 -14.13 0.83
CA THR A 13 -27.72 -13.24 -0.33
C THR A 13 -26.29 -13.15 -0.87
N SER A 14 -26.00 -13.90 -1.93
CA SER A 14 -24.76 -13.74 -2.68
C SER A 14 -24.76 -12.35 -3.34
N PHE A 15 -23.89 -11.48 -2.84
CA PHE A 15 -23.59 -10.20 -3.47
C PHE A 15 -22.80 -10.48 -4.75
N ALA A 16 -23.41 -10.22 -5.90
CA ALA A 16 -22.71 -10.25 -7.18
C ALA A 16 -21.62 -9.16 -7.17
N ALA A 17 -20.36 -9.58 -7.08
CA ALA A 17 -19.23 -8.68 -7.25
C ALA A 17 -19.06 -8.37 -8.74
N SER A 18 -19.73 -7.32 -9.21
CA SER A 18 -19.42 -6.71 -10.51
C SER A 18 -18.02 -6.07 -10.41
N ALA A 19 -17.04 -6.64 -11.10
CA ALA A 19 -15.71 -6.05 -11.21
C ALA A 19 -15.79 -4.80 -12.09
N ASP A 20 -15.91 -3.65 -11.41
CA ASP A 20 -15.78 -2.32 -12.00
C ASP A 20 -14.35 -2.13 -12.53
N HIS A 21 -14.24 -1.86 -13.84
CA HIS A 21 -12.97 -1.61 -14.53
C HIS A 21 -12.41 -0.26 -14.07
N LYS A 22 -11.61 -0.27 -13.01
CA LYS A 22 -10.97 0.94 -12.47
C LYS A 22 -9.74 1.30 -13.30
N ASP A 23 -9.85 2.39 -14.04
CA ASP A 23 -8.70 3.18 -14.47
C ASP A 23 -7.83 3.49 -13.24
N TYR A 24 -6.56 3.04 -13.27
CA TYR A 24 -5.58 3.28 -12.22
C TYR A 24 -5.02 4.71 -12.26
N SER A 25 -5.91 5.70 -12.27
CA SER A 25 -5.64 7.12 -12.14
C SER A 25 -6.18 7.63 -10.81
N ARG A 26 -5.92 6.90 -9.71
CA ARG A 26 -6.27 7.36 -8.36
C ARG A 26 -4.99 7.81 -7.67
N GLN A 27 -4.67 9.10 -7.79
CA GLN A 27 -4.08 9.80 -6.66
C GLN A 27 -5.09 9.64 -5.52
N ALA A 28 -4.82 8.70 -4.62
CA ALA A 28 -5.62 8.54 -3.43
C ALA A 28 -5.34 9.77 -2.57
N GLU A 29 -6.19 10.78 -2.66
CA GLU A 29 -6.21 11.83 -1.64
C GLU A 29 -6.37 11.13 -0.29
N ALA A 30 -5.38 11.31 0.59
CA ALA A 30 -5.41 10.75 1.93
C ALA A 30 -6.57 11.41 2.70
N SER A 31 -7.76 10.85 2.57
CA SER A 31 -8.96 11.36 3.22
C SER A 31 -8.98 10.86 4.66
N GLY A 32 -8.24 11.56 5.53
CA GLY A 32 -8.15 11.27 6.96
C GLY A 32 -6.99 12.02 7.62
N PRO A 33 -6.97 12.13 8.97
CA PRO A 33 -5.81 12.65 9.66
C PRO A 33 -4.56 11.85 9.24
N GLY A 34 -3.53 12.55 8.78
CA GLY A 34 -2.28 11.93 8.34
C GLY A 34 -1.65 11.19 9.51
N LYS A 35 -1.38 9.89 9.33
CA LYS A 35 -0.63 9.11 10.31
C LYS A 35 0.83 9.53 10.25
N THR A 36 1.46 9.65 11.42
CA THR A 36 2.91 9.86 11.44
C THR A 36 3.61 8.63 10.88
N ARG A 37 4.81 8.80 10.32
CA ARG A 37 5.60 7.66 9.82
C ARG A 37 5.83 6.60 10.90
N ALA A 38 5.98 7.02 12.16
CA ALA A 38 6.12 6.11 13.29
C ALA A 38 4.85 5.27 13.52
N GLU A 39 3.67 5.89 13.46
CA GLU A 39 2.38 5.20 13.59
C GLU A 39 2.16 4.19 12.45
N VAL A 40 2.47 4.58 11.21
CA VAL A 40 2.35 3.68 10.05
C VAL A 40 3.27 2.47 10.19
N ILE A 41 4.50 2.67 10.70
CA ILE A 41 5.44 1.57 10.93
C ILE A 41 4.93 0.63 12.03
N ALA A 42 4.41 1.18 13.13
CA ALA A 42 3.85 0.38 14.22
C ALA A 42 2.66 -0.47 13.73
N GLU A 43 1.74 0.14 12.99
CA GLU A 43 0.58 -0.56 12.41
C GLU A 43 1.00 -1.64 11.41
N LEU A 44 1.99 -1.36 10.56
CA LEU A 44 2.54 -2.35 9.64
C LEU A 44 3.15 -3.54 10.39
N GLN A 45 3.88 -3.32 11.48
CA GLN A 45 4.43 -4.40 12.29
C GLN A 45 3.34 -5.24 12.94
N VAL A 46 2.32 -4.60 13.50
CA VAL A 46 1.16 -5.28 14.09
C VAL A 46 0.42 -6.11 13.04
N ALA A 47 0.16 -5.56 11.86
CA ALA A 47 -0.51 -6.26 10.77
C ALA A 47 0.31 -7.46 10.23
N LYS A 48 1.64 -7.34 10.19
CA LYS A 48 2.54 -8.46 9.87
C LYS A 48 2.48 -9.56 10.93
N ALA A 49 2.57 -9.19 12.21
CA ALA A 49 2.51 -10.15 13.32
C ALA A 49 1.14 -10.85 13.40
N ALA A 50 0.06 -10.14 13.08
CA ALA A 50 -1.30 -10.69 13.01
C ALA A 50 -1.56 -11.53 11.74
N GLY A 51 -0.60 -11.64 10.83
CA GLY A 51 -0.78 -12.37 9.56
C GLY A 51 -1.79 -11.74 8.61
N LEU A 52 -2.16 -10.47 8.82
CA LEU A 52 -3.11 -9.73 7.98
C LEU A 52 -2.48 -9.29 6.65
N ILE A 53 -1.15 -9.22 6.60
CA ILE A 53 -0.39 -8.94 5.37
C ILE A 53 0.12 -10.26 4.80
N GLN A 54 -0.60 -10.79 3.82
CA GLN A 54 -0.18 -11.95 3.03
C GLN A 54 0.44 -11.45 1.73
N ILE A 55 1.66 -10.93 1.81
CA ILE A 55 2.47 -10.64 0.63
C ILE A 55 3.68 -11.58 0.71
N SER A 56 3.77 -12.50 -0.24
CA SER A 56 4.94 -13.36 -0.36
C SER A 56 6.16 -12.55 -0.81
N ASP A 57 7.36 -13.00 -0.44
CA ASP A 57 8.60 -12.37 -0.91
C ASP A 57 8.68 -12.34 -2.44
N SER A 58 8.06 -13.30 -3.13
CA SER A 58 7.95 -13.32 -4.58
C SER A 58 7.05 -12.20 -5.12
N GLU A 59 5.95 -11.88 -4.46
CA GLU A 59 5.07 -10.78 -4.85
C GLU A 59 5.74 -9.42 -4.59
N MET A 60 6.46 -9.29 -3.48
CA MET A 60 7.25 -8.10 -3.18
C MET A 60 8.34 -7.88 -4.24
N ARG A 61 9.13 -8.92 -4.56
CA ARG A 61 10.16 -8.84 -5.62
C ARG A 61 9.57 -8.54 -6.99
N GLN A 62 8.40 -9.07 -7.31
CA GLN A 62 7.70 -8.76 -8.56
C GLN A 62 7.23 -7.30 -8.61
N ALA A 63 6.70 -6.77 -7.51
CA ALA A 63 6.32 -5.36 -7.41
C ALA A 63 7.55 -4.44 -7.59
N GLU A 64 8.68 -4.79 -7.00
CA GLU A 64 9.95 -4.07 -7.20
C GLU A 64 10.45 -4.18 -8.64
N GLN A 65 10.40 -5.36 -9.25
CA GLN A 65 10.79 -5.57 -10.65
C GLN A 65 9.92 -4.74 -11.59
N ARG A 66 8.60 -4.74 -11.36
CA ARG A 66 7.65 -3.94 -12.15
C ARG A 66 7.96 -2.45 -12.03
N ASN A 67 8.22 -1.97 -10.81
CA ASN A 67 8.67 -0.59 -10.60
C ASN A 67 9.97 -0.28 -11.35
N ARG A 68 10.96 -1.19 -11.34
CA ARG A 68 12.21 -1.00 -12.10
C ARG A 68 12.01 -0.97 -13.62
N MET A 69 11.08 -1.77 -14.14
CA MET A 69 10.75 -1.77 -15.57
C MET A 69 9.97 -0.52 -15.99
N GLN A 70 9.21 0.06 -15.06
CA GLN A 70 8.41 1.28 -15.29
C GLN A 70 9.21 2.57 -15.02
N SER A 71 10.30 2.49 -14.26
CA SER A 71 11.23 3.60 -14.08
C SER A 71 11.93 3.89 -15.41
N SER A 72 11.60 5.03 -16.03
CA SER A 72 12.26 5.56 -17.23
C SER A 72 13.67 6.07 -16.97
N SER A 73 14.08 6.17 -15.70
CA SER A 73 15.41 6.64 -15.32
C SER A 73 16.44 5.52 -15.45
N SER A 74 17.54 5.82 -16.15
CA SER A 74 18.73 4.97 -16.23
C SER A 74 19.62 5.07 -14.99
N LEU A 75 19.28 5.93 -14.02
CA LEU A 75 20.08 6.15 -12.83
C LEU A 75 19.90 5.02 -11.82
N THR A 76 21.02 4.53 -11.33
CA THR A 76 21.05 3.65 -10.17
C THR A 76 20.60 4.41 -8.92
N ARG A 77 20.11 3.67 -7.91
CA ARG A 77 19.74 4.27 -6.61
C ARG A 77 20.87 5.11 -6.00
N GLN A 78 22.11 4.63 -6.12
CA GLN A 78 23.29 5.36 -5.63
C GLN A 78 23.50 6.69 -6.36
N GLN A 79 23.28 6.72 -7.68
CA GLN A 79 23.40 7.94 -8.47
C GLN A 79 22.27 8.93 -8.16
N VAL A 80 21.04 8.45 -8.01
CA VAL A 80 19.90 9.29 -7.59
C VAL A 80 20.18 9.91 -6.20
N GLU A 81 20.73 9.14 -5.27
CA GLU A 81 21.08 9.65 -3.94
C GLU A 81 22.14 10.75 -4.00
N GLN A 82 23.19 10.56 -4.81
CA GLN A 82 24.22 11.58 -5.03
C GLN A 82 23.64 12.86 -5.65
N GLU A 83 22.75 12.71 -6.63
CA GLU A 83 22.08 13.83 -7.30
C GLU A 83 21.18 14.61 -6.33
N VAL A 84 20.37 13.91 -5.53
CA VAL A 84 19.53 14.51 -4.50
C VAL A 84 20.36 15.29 -3.48
N VAL A 85 21.50 14.74 -3.03
CA VAL A 85 22.41 15.44 -2.11
C VAL A 85 23.00 16.67 -2.78
N ALA A 86 23.49 16.57 -4.02
CA ALA A 86 24.07 17.69 -4.75
C ALA A 86 23.06 18.82 -4.99
N LEU A 87 21.82 18.48 -5.34
CA LEU A 87 20.73 19.46 -5.54
C LEU A 87 20.31 20.11 -4.22
N ARG A 88 20.33 19.37 -3.10
CA ARG A 88 20.08 19.90 -1.76
C ARG A 88 21.19 20.87 -1.33
N GLU A 89 22.45 20.55 -1.57
CA GLU A 89 23.59 21.45 -1.27
C GLU A 89 23.53 22.73 -2.10
N LYS A 90 23.08 22.64 -3.36
CA LYS A 90 22.85 23.80 -4.23
C LYS A 90 21.61 24.62 -3.87
N GLY A 91 20.76 24.11 -2.97
CA GLY A 91 19.48 24.75 -2.63
C GLY A 91 18.42 24.68 -3.74
N GLU A 92 18.65 23.88 -4.79
CA GLU A 92 17.75 23.71 -5.93
C GLU A 92 16.69 22.62 -5.68
N LEU A 93 16.91 21.78 -4.67
CA LEU A 93 15.95 20.77 -4.24
C LEU A 93 14.92 21.40 -3.29
N GLU A 94 13.81 21.89 -3.83
CA GLU A 94 12.68 22.36 -3.03
C GLU A 94 11.92 21.15 -2.46
N ILE A 95 12.22 20.78 -1.22
CA ILE A 95 11.56 19.65 -0.56
C ILE A 95 10.20 20.11 -0.06
N HIS A 96 9.16 19.82 -0.84
CA HIS A 96 7.77 20.07 -0.46
C HIS A 96 7.35 19.02 0.56
N GLY A 97 7.67 19.27 1.82
CA GLY A 97 7.32 18.42 2.96
C GLY A 97 6.70 19.25 4.07
N GLY A 98 5.40 19.52 3.97
CA GLY A 98 4.56 20.05 5.05
C GLY A 98 3.11 19.75 4.67
N ASN A 99 2.25 19.20 5.52
CA ASN A 99 2.26 18.97 6.97
C ASN A 99 1.68 17.58 7.23
#